data_AF-A0A6C0CAJ9-F1
#
_entry.id   AF-A0A6C0CAJ9-F1
#
_cell.length_a   1.000
_cell.length_b   1.000
_cell.length_c   1.000
_cell.angle_alpha   90.00
_cell.angle_beta   90.00
_cell.angle_gamma   90.00
#
_symmetry.space_group_name_H-M   'P 1'
#
loop_
_entity.id
_entity.type
_entity.pdbx_description
1 polymer ?
#
loop_
_entity_poly.entity_id
_entity_poly.type
_entity_poly.pdbx_seq_one_letter_code
_entity_poly.pdbx_strand_id
1 'polypeptide(L)'
;MSNNNMSNNNMSNNVLNPIIWGPHYWFVLYTIALSYPNNSNDSTKKKYYDFITNLPLFLPISDIGNVFSKFLDAYPVTPYLDSRESFVKWVHFIHNKINIYLGKPEITYYDAMNKYYENYKIKELKKYEESRNKQKYIFGSLVVFLVLVIIGLTINFK
;
A
#
# COMPACT_ATOMS: atom_id res chain seq x y z
N MET A 1 -33.38 -28.74 -24.00
CA MET A 1 -33.21 -27.82 -22.86
C MET A 1 -31.83 -28.06 -22.27
N SER A 2 -30.86 -27.26 -22.71
CA SER A 2 -29.52 -27.19 -22.13
C SER A 2 -29.61 -26.32 -20.89
N ASN A 3 -29.22 -26.83 -19.71
CA ASN A 3 -29.03 -25.97 -18.55
C ASN A 3 -27.94 -26.50 -17.61
N ASN A 4 -26.82 -25.78 -17.64
CA ASN A 4 -26.05 -25.28 -16.50
C ASN A 4 -25.47 -26.28 -15.51
N ASN A 5 -24.33 -26.89 -15.86
CA ASN A 5 -23.34 -27.32 -14.86
C ASN A 5 -21.91 -27.27 -15.44
N MET A 6 -21.53 -26.16 -16.09
CA MET A 6 -20.20 -25.99 -16.67
C MET A 6 -19.59 -24.62 -16.33
N SER A 7 -19.60 -24.23 -15.05
CA SER A 7 -18.92 -23.01 -14.61
C SER A 7 -18.31 -23.09 -13.21
N ASN A 8 -17.66 -24.18 -12.82
CA ASN A 8 -16.97 -24.20 -11.51
C ASN A 8 -15.63 -24.94 -11.43
N ASN A 9 -15.04 -25.36 -12.55
CA ASN A 9 -13.83 -26.20 -12.52
C ASN A 9 -12.60 -25.55 -13.19
N ASN A 10 -12.32 -24.26 -12.95
CA ASN A 10 -11.07 -23.63 -13.43
C ASN A 10 -10.62 -22.38 -12.62
N MET A 11 -10.83 -22.34 -11.30
CA MET A 11 -10.00 -21.47 -10.46
C MET A 11 -8.80 -22.30 -10.03
N SER A 12 -7.68 -22.13 -10.73
CA SER A 12 -6.40 -22.74 -10.38
C SER A 12 -6.12 -22.56 -8.89
N ASN A 13 -5.86 -23.67 -8.20
CA ASN A 13 -5.46 -23.78 -6.80
C ASN A 13 -4.15 -23.02 -6.52
N ASN A 14 -4.16 -21.69 -6.59
CA ASN A 14 -3.02 -20.88 -6.21
C ASN A 14 -3.16 -20.55 -4.72
N VAL A 15 -2.46 -21.33 -3.89
CA VAL A 15 -2.49 -21.26 -2.41
C VAL A 15 -2.07 -19.87 -1.88
N LEU A 16 -1.38 -19.07 -2.70
CA LEU A 16 -0.77 -17.80 -2.30
C LEU A 16 -1.62 -16.58 -2.68
N ASN A 17 -2.52 -16.20 -1.78
CA ASN A 17 -3.42 -15.05 -1.97
C ASN A 17 -2.64 -13.71 -2.16
N PRO A 18 -2.79 -13.00 -3.30
CA PRO A 18 -2.07 -11.77 -3.61
C PRO A 18 -2.41 -10.58 -2.71
N ILE A 19 -3.57 -10.61 -2.04
CA ILE A 19 -3.94 -9.59 -1.05
C ILE A 19 -2.99 -9.64 0.16
N ILE A 20 -2.45 -10.82 0.48
CA ILE A 20 -1.56 -11.02 1.62
C ILE A 20 -0.13 -10.62 1.25
N TRP A 21 0.45 -11.20 0.20
CA TRP A 21 1.86 -10.96 -0.13
C TRP A 21 2.12 -9.67 -0.91
N GLY A 22 1.15 -9.17 -1.68
CA GLY A 22 1.32 -7.98 -2.51
C GLY A 22 1.80 -6.74 -1.73
N PRO A 23 1.19 -6.38 -0.59
CA PRO A 23 1.64 -5.27 0.24
C PRO A 23 3.10 -5.41 0.72
N HIS A 24 3.56 -6.63 0.98
CA HIS A 24 4.95 -6.88 1.39
C HIS A 24 5.94 -6.64 0.25
N TYR A 25 5.60 -7.03 -0.99
CA TYR A 25 6.41 -6.70 -2.16
C TYR A 25 6.52 -5.18 -2.37
N TRP A 26 5.39 -4.47 -2.25
CA TRP A 26 5.41 -3.00 -2.35
C TRP A 26 6.24 -2.35 -1.23
N PHE A 27 6.13 -2.85 0.01
CA PHE A 27 6.97 -2.41 1.11
C PHE A 27 8.46 -2.60 0.83
N VAL A 28 8.86 -3.76 0.31
CA VAL A 28 10.24 -4.03 -0.09
C VAL A 28 10.68 -3.07 -1.21
N LEU A 29 9.85 -2.86 -2.24
CA LEU A 29 10.18 -1.95 -3.35
C LEU A 29 10.38 -0.51 -2.88
N TYR A 30 9.51 -0.01 -2.00
CA TYR A 30 9.70 1.30 -1.39
C TYR A 30 10.96 1.36 -0.53
N THR A 31 11.25 0.30 0.24
CA THR A 31 12.48 0.22 1.04
C THR A 31 13.72 0.29 0.15
N ILE A 32 13.75 -0.50 -0.92
CA ILE A 32 14.83 -0.51 -1.91
C ILE A 32 14.99 0.88 -2.53
N ALA A 33 13.89 1.51 -2.96
CA ALA A 33 13.93 2.83 -3.57
C ALA A 33 14.41 3.92 -2.59
N LEU A 34 13.95 3.91 -1.34
CA LEU A 34 14.38 4.85 -0.30
C LEU A 34 15.83 4.62 0.14
N SER A 35 16.34 3.40 0.02
CA SER A 35 17.74 3.06 0.28
C SER A 35 18.67 3.25 -0.93
N TYR A 36 18.12 3.64 -2.09
CA TYR A 36 18.91 3.82 -3.32
C TYR A 36 20.06 4.82 -3.08
N PRO A 37 21.29 4.57 -3.57
CA PRO A 37 22.42 5.47 -3.34
C PRO A 37 22.18 6.89 -3.88
N ASN A 38 22.70 7.91 -3.20
CA ASN A 38 22.64 9.29 -3.70
C ASN A 38 23.48 9.49 -4.96
N ASN A 39 24.62 8.80 -5.05
CA ASN A 39 25.54 8.84 -6.18
C ASN A 39 25.58 7.45 -6.82
N SER A 40 24.71 7.18 -7.79
CA SER A 40 24.70 5.91 -8.53
C SER A 40 25.65 5.98 -9.74
N ASN A 41 26.54 4.99 -9.85
CA ASN A 41 27.29 4.76 -11.08
C ASN A 41 26.55 3.75 -11.98
N ASP A 42 27.03 3.59 -13.21
CA ASP A 42 26.36 2.74 -14.21
C ASP A 42 26.23 1.27 -13.76
N SER A 43 27.20 0.76 -12.99
CA SER A 43 27.12 -0.59 -12.42
C SER A 43 25.94 -0.72 -11.44
N THR A 44 25.76 0.27 -10.56
CA THR A 44 24.62 0.32 -9.64
C THR A 44 23.31 0.45 -10.41
N LYS A 45 23.21 1.37 -11.37
CA LYS A 45 22.00 1.54 -12.20
C LYS A 45 21.63 0.23 -12.89
N LYS A 46 22.61 -0.46 -13.47
CA LYS A 46 22.39 -1.76 -14.11
C LYS A 46 21.83 -2.82 -13.14
N LYS A 47 22.38 -2.93 -11.92
CA LYS A 47 21.90 -3.91 -10.93
C LYS A 47 20.44 -3.66 -10.52
N TYR A 48 20.06 -2.40 -10.35
CA TYR A 48 18.68 -2.04 -10.00
C TYR A 48 17.73 -2.21 -11.18
N TYR A 49 18.17 -1.88 -12.39
CA TYR A 49 17.43 -2.19 -13.62
C TYR A 49 17.17 -3.68 -13.76
N ASP A 50 18.22 -4.51 -13.61
CA ASP A 50 18.13 -5.96 -13.72
C ASP A 50 17.20 -6.53 -12.62
N PHE A 51 17.28 -6.00 -11.38
CA PHE A 51 16.36 -6.39 -10.31
C PHE A 51 14.89 -6.09 -10.66
N ILE A 52 14.59 -4.86 -11.08
CA ILE A 52 13.22 -4.44 -11.40
C ILE A 52 12.67 -5.22 -12.60
N THR A 53 13.45 -5.35 -13.66
CA THR A 53 13.05 -6.03 -14.90
C THR A 53 12.80 -7.52 -14.67
N ASN A 54 13.56 -8.14 -13.76
CA ASN A 54 13.37 -9.55 -13.40
C ASN A 54 12.34 -9.77 -12.28
N LEU A 55 11.85 -8.72 -11.62
CA LEU A 55 10.86 -8.84 -10.53
C LEU A 55 9.61 -9.69 -10.90
N PRO A 56 9.03 -9.59 -12.12
CA PRO A 56 7.93 -10.44 -12.54
C PRO A 56 8.18 -11.95 -12.33
N LEU A 57 9.42 -12.41 -12.50
CA LEU A 57 9.80 -13.83 -12.38
C LEU A 57 9.69 -14.35 -10.93
N PHE A 58 9.75 -13.43 -9.96
CA PHE A 58 9.67 -13.77 -8.54
C PHE A 58 8.25 -13.63 -7.98
N LEU A 59 7.27 -13.21 -8.79
CA LEU A 59 5.88 -13.12 -8.33
C LEU A 59 5.25 -14.53 -8.28
N PRO A 60 4.55 -14.89 -7.19
CA PRO A 60 4.03 -16.25 -7.02
C PRO A 60 2.97 -16.69 -8.04
N ILE A 61 2.35 -15.74 -8.73
CA ILE A 61 1.27 -15.98 -9.69
C ILE A 61 1.75 -15.46 -11.06
N SER A 62 1.95 -16.37 -12.00
CA SER A 62 2.48 -16.09 -13.34
C SER A 62 1.69 -15.00 -14.08
N ASP A 63 0.36 -15.03 -13.97
CA ASP A 63 -0.49 -14.03 -14.63
C ASP A 63 -0.28 -12.62 -14.09
N ILE A 64 -0.04 -12.49 -12.77
CA ILE A 64 0.30 -11.21 -12.15
C ILE A 64 1.70 -10.78 -12.62
N GLY A 65 2.66 -11.72 -12.71
CA GLY A 65 3.98 -11.50 -13.31
C GLY A 65 3.87 -10.95 -14.73
N ASN A 66 3.14 -11.64 -15.61
CA ASN A 66 2.94 -11.26 -17.00
C ASN A 66 2.29 -9.88 -17.16
N VAL A 67 1.32 -9.55 -16.29
CA VAL A 67 0.73 -8.21 -16.25
C VAL A 67 1.79 -7.19 -15.83
N PHE A 68 2.55 -7.44 -14.77
CA PHE A 68 3.59 -6.53 -14.31
C PHE A 68 4.68 -6.31 -15.36
N SER A 69 5.10 -7.35 -16.09
CA SER A 69 6.02 -7.22 -17.24
C SER A 69 5.52 -6.22 -18.28
N LYS A 70 4.23 -6.28 -18.67
CA LYS A 70 3.65 -5.31 -19.62
C LYS A 70 3.71 -3.88 -19.09
N PHE A 71 3.57 -3.68 -17.78
CA PHE A 71 3.73 -2.37 -17.16
C PHE A 71 5.20 -1.90 -17.19
N LEU A 72 6.17 -2.80 -17.00
CA LEU A 72 7.59 -2.46 -17.13
C LEU A 72 7.97 -2.10 -18.57
N ASP A 73 7.40 -2.79 -19.56
CA ASP A 73 7.59 -2.48 -20.98
C ASP A 73 7.03 -1.09 -21.34
N ALA A 74 5.84 -0.77 -20.83
CA ALA A 74 5.19 0.53 -21.07
C ALA A 74 5.84 1.68 -20.27
N TYR A 75 6.41 1.37 -19.11
CA TYR A 75 6.93 2.35 -18.15
C TYR A 75 8.31 1.94 -17.62
N PRO A 76 9.35 1.95 -18.48
CA PRO A 76 10.67 1.47 -18.11
C PRO A 76 11.26 2.30 -16.96
N VAL A 77 11.98 1.63 -16.06
CA VAL A 77 12.61 2.27 -14.88
C VAL A 77 13.86 3.07 -15.21
N THR A 78 14.50 2.79 -16.35
CA THR A 78 15.81 3.34 -16.75
C THR A 78 15.97 4.85 -16.54
N PRO A 79 15.05 5.74 -16.98
CA PRO A 79 15.22 7.19 -16.81
C PRO A 79 15.03 7.66 -15.35
N TYR A 80 14.67 6.76 -14.43
CA TYR A 80 14.43 7.08 -13.03
C TYR A 80 15.54 6.58 -12.10
N LEU A 81 16.58 5.94 -12.64
CA LEU A 81 17.71 5.43 -11.85
C LEU A 81 18.86 6.44 -11.67
N ASP A 82 18.69 7.68 -12.12
CA ASP A 82 19.70 8.74 -11.94
C ASP A 82 19.77 9.28 -10.52
N SER A 83 18.68 9.16 -9.75
CA SER A 83 18.64 9.60 -8.36
C SER A 83 17.69 8.76 -7.52
N ARG A 84 17.92 8.75 -6.21
CA ARG A 84 16.97 8.15 -5.25
C ARG A 84 15.57 8.72 -5.42
N GLU A 85 15.45 10.04 -5.48
CA GLU A 85 14.16 10.72 -5.58
C GLU A 85 13.38 10.28 -6.82
N SER A 86 14.05 10.25 -7.98
CA SER A 86 13.46 9.78 -9.23
C SER A 86 12.98 8.34 -9.10
N PHE A 87 13.76 7.47 -8.47
CA PHE A 87 13.41 6.06 -8.32
C PHE A 87 12.24 5.85 -7.35
N VAL A 88 12.17 6.57 -6.22
CA VAL A 88 11.00 6.52 -5.32
C VAL A 88 9.74 7.00 -6.05
N LYS A 89 9.83 8.08 -6.83
CA LYS A 89 8.72 8.56 -7.65
C LYS A 89 8.26 7.52 -8.67
N TRP A 90 9.18 6.81 -9.31
CA TRP A 90 8.84 5.72 -10.23
C TRP A 90 8.15 4.54 -9.54
N VAL A 91 8.64 4.09 -8.37
CA VAL A 91 7.98 3.03 -7.59
C VAL A 91 6.57 3.44 -7.20
N HIS A 92 6.37 4.69 -6.79
CA HIS A 92 5.03 5.21 -6.51
C HIS A 92 4.13 5.24 -7.75
N PHE A 93 4.66 5.73 -8.87
CA PHE A 93 3.95 5.79 -10.14
C PHE A 93 3.49 4.42 -10.60
N ILE A 94 4.39 3.42 -10.63
CA ILE A 94 4.05 2.07 -11.10
C ILE A 94 3.05 1.38 -10.16
N HIS A 95 3.14 1.64 -8.85
CA HIS A 95 2.16 1.15 -7.88
C HIS A 95 0.77 1.74 -8.13
N ASN A 96 0.66 3.04 -8.42
CA ASN A 96 -0.62 3.65 -8.80
C ASN A 96 -1.16 3.11 -10.13
N LYS A 97 -0.30 2.85 -11.13
CA LYS A 97 -0.74 2.20 -12.37
C LYS A 97 -1.36 0.83 -12.13
N ILE A 98 -0.77 0.04 -11.22
CA ILE A 98 -1.35 -1.24 -10.80
C ILE A 98 -2.64 -1.04 -10.00
N ASN A 99 -2.74 -0.03 -9.13
CA ASN A 99 -3.98 0.28 -8.42
C ASN A 99 -5.13 0.57 -9.40
N ILE A 100 -4.90 1.43 -10.40
CA ILE A 100 -5.90 1.75 -11.43
C ILE A 100 -6.32 0.48 -12.18
N TYR A 101 -5.36 -0.34 -12.61
CA TYR A 101 -5.63 -1.61 -13.28
C TYR A 101 -6.50 -2.57 -12.45
N LEU A 102 -6.32 -2.56 -11.13
CA LEU A 102 -7.11 -3.36 -10.19
C LEU A 102 -8.42 -2.67 -9.75
N GLY A 103 -8.78 -1.51 -10.33
CA GLY A 103 -9.96 -0.73 -9.94
C GLY A 103 -9.86 -0.06 -8.56
N LYS A 104 -8.65 0.08 -8.01
CA LYS A 104 -8.38 0.78 -6.76
C LYS A 104 -8.11 2.27 -7.01
N PRO A 105 -8.46 3.14 -6.05
CA PRO A 105 -8.15 4.56 -6.18
C PRO A 105 -6.62 4.78 -6.18
N GLU A 106 -6.19 5.77 -6.94
CA GLU A 106 -4.84 6.30 -6.81
C GLU A 106 -4.67 6.95 -5.43
N ILE A 107 -3.45 6.86 -4.90
CA ILE A 107 -3.06 7.57 -3.68
C ILE A 107 -2.03 8.63 -4.02
N THR A 108 -1.97 9.70 -3.23
CA THR A 108 -0.94 10.72 -3.43
C THR A 108 0.43 10.19 -3.01
N TYR A 109 1.49 10.82 -3.51
CA TYR A 109 2.85 10.51 -3.08
C TYR A 109 3.02 10.66 -1.56
N TYR A 110 2.46 11.74 -1.01
CA TYR A 110 2.48 12.02 0.43
C TYR A 110 1.80 10.90 1.23
N ASP A 111 0.60 10.47 0.82
CA ASP A 111 -0.11 9.39 1.50
C ASP A 111 0.62 8.05 1.38
N ALA A 112 1.24 7.77 0.23
CA ALA A 112 2.04 6.58 0.03
C ALA A 112 3.26 6.54 0.97
N MET A 113 3.98 7.66 1.10
CA MET A 113 5.11 7.78 2.01
C MET A 113 4.68 7.66 3.47
N ASN A 114 3.59 8.34 3.86
CA ASN A 114 3.04 8.21 5.20
C ASN A 114 2.71 6.75 5.53
N LYS A 115 1.93 6.07 4.66
CA LYS A 115 1.59 4.65 4.81
C LYS A 115 2.83 3.77 4.92
N TYR A 116 3.88 4.05 4.14
CA TYR A 116 5.14 3.34 4.25
C TYR A 116 5.79 3.52 5.64
N TYR A 117 5.98 4.76 6.09
CA TYR A 117 6.62 5.08 7.37
C TYR A 117 5.82 4.60 8.59
N GLU A 118 4.49 4.50 8.49
CA GLU A 118 3.67 3.87 9.52
C GLU A 118 4.14 2.44 9.85
N ASN A 119 4.74 1.70 8.90
CA ASN A 119 5.25 0.34 9.17
C ASN A 119 6.45 0.31 10.13
N TYR A 120 7.18 1.43 10.28
CA TYR A 120 8.35 1.54 11.16
C TYR A 120 8.03 2.09 12.54
N LYS A 121 6.81 2.61 12.77
CA LYS A 121 6.42 3.05 14.11
C LYS A 121 6.43 1.85 15.06
N ILE A 122 7.18 1.99 16.15
CA ILE A 122 7.30 0.97 17.21
C ILE A 122 5.89 0.56 17.65
N LYS A 123 5.62 -0.75 17.70
CA LYS A 123 4.30 -1.31 18.03
C LYS A 123 3.76 -0.77 19.36
N GLU A 124 4.63 -0.56 20.35
CA GLU A 124 4.27 0.03 21.64
C GLU A 124 3.82 1.49 21.52
N LEU A 125 4.47 2.28 20.67
CA LEU A 125 4.05 3.66 20.39
C LEU A 125 2.68 3.67 19.69
N LYS A 126 2.45 2.77 18.73
CA LYS A 126 1.13 2.62 18.09
C LYS A 126 0.05 2.27 19.11
N LYS A 127 0.30 1.26 19.96
CA LYS A 127 -0.63 0.83 21.00
C LYS A 127 -0.88 1.95 22.03
N TYR A 128 0.14 2.71 22.39
CA TYR A 128 0.03 3.87 23.27
C TYR A 128 -0.81 4.99 22.63
N GLU A 129 -0.57 5.32 21.37
CA GLU A 129 -1.35 6.31 20.63
C GLU A 129 -2.82 5.91 20.50
N GLU A 130 -3.09 4.65 20.14
CA GLU A 130 -4.44 4.08 20.10
C GLU A 130 -5.15 4.16 21.46
N SER A 131 -4.44 3.77 22.53
CA SER A 131 -4.97 3.82 23.90
C SER A 131 -5.29 5.25 24.33
N ARG A 132 -4.39 6.20 24.05
CA ARG A 132 -4.58 7.63 24.32
C ARG A 132 -5.75 8.20 23.54
N ASN A 133 -5.89 7.85 22.25
CA ASN A 133 -7.01 8.31 21.44
C ASN A 133 -8.34 7.75 21.96
N LYS A 134 -8.39 6.47 22.34
CA LYS A 134 -9.56 5.87 23.00
C LYS A 134 -9.94 6.62 24.28
N GLN A 135 -8.96 6.99 25.12
CA GLN A 135 -9.21 7.80 26.32
C GLN A 135 -9.81 9.18 25.98
N LYS A 136 -9.31 9.85 24.93
CA LYS A 136 -9.87 11.14 24.48
C LYS A 136 -11.33 11.03 24.04
N TYR A 137 -11.67 9.98 23.28
CA TYR A 137 -13.07 9.74 22.86
C TYR A 137 -13.98 9.41 24.05
N ILE A 138 -13.52 8.59 25.01
CA ILE A 138 -14.28 8.29 26.23
C ILE A 138 -14.55 9.59 27.01
N PHE A 139 -13.52 10.41 27.24
CA PHE A 139 -13.68 11.68 27.94
C PHE A 139 -14.63 12.63 27.21
N GLY A 140 -14.46 12.80 25.90
CA GLY A 140 -15.37 13.62 25.09
C GLY A 140 -16.81 13.14 25.15
N SER A 141 -17.05 11.83 25.08
CA SER A 141 -18.38 11.23 25.20
C SER A 141 -19.02 11.49 26.58
N LEU A 142 -18.24 11.43 27.66
CA LEU A 142 -18.72 11.73 29.01
C LEU A 142 -19.12 13.21 29.17
N VAL A 143 -18.32 14.12 28.61
CA VAL A 143 -18.62 15.57 28.61
C VAL A 143 -19.90 15.84 27.84
N VAL A 144 -20.07 15.27 26.64
CA VAL A 144 -21.30 15.43 25.85
C VAL A 144 -22.51 14.89 26.61
N PHE A 145 -22.39 13.71 27.23
CA PHE A 145 -23.46 13.14 28.05
C PHE A 145 -23.86 14.05 29.22
N LEU A 146 -22.89 14.59 29.96
CA LEU A 146 -23.13 15.54 31.05
C LEU A 146 -23.86 16.80 30.58
N VAL A 147 -23.45 17.37 29.44
CA VAL A 147 -24.11 18.54 28.85
C VAL A 147 -25.57 18.23 28.49
N LEU A 148 -25.85 17.06 27.90
CA LEU A 148 -27.21 16.64 27.58
C LEU A 148 -28.08 16.47 28.82
N VAL A 149 -27.53 15.92 29.91
CA VAL A 149 -28.24 15.79 31.20
C VAL A 149 -28.58 17.17 31.77
N ILE A 150 -27.64 18.10 31.78
CA ILE A 150 -27.87 19.48 32.27
C ILE A 150 -28.98 20.16 31.46
N ILE A 151 -28.92 20.07 30.13
CA ILE A 151 -29.96 20.62 29.25
C ILE A 151 -31.33 20.00 29.57
N GLY A 152 -31.39 18.67 29.68
CA GLY A 152 -32.63 17.96 30.04
C GLY A 152 -33.21 18.40 31.39
N LEU A 153 -32.36 18.58 32.40
CA LEU A 153 -32.78 19.11 33.69
C LEU A 153 -33.32 20.55 33.57
N THR A 154 -32.60 21.45 32.90
CA THR A 154 -33.04 22.85 32.72
C THR A 154 -34.36 22.98 31.96
N ILE A 155 -34.65 22.07 31.03
CA ILE A 155 -35.94 22.04 30.31
C ILE A 155 -37.05 21.53 31.23
N ASN A 156 -36.81 20.46 32.01
CA ASN A 156 -37.82 19.89 32.90
C ASN A 156 -38.18 20.80 34.09
N PHE A 157 -37.29 21.71 34.48
CA PHE A 157 -37.54 22.66 35.57
C PHE A 157 -38.23 23.97 35.12
N LYS A 158 -38.53 24.12 33.83
CA LYS A 158 -39.19 25.30 33.25
C LYS A 158 -40.59 24.96 32.77
#